data_AF-A0A2D6RMR6-F1
#
_entry.id   AF-A0A2D6RMR6-F1
#
_cell.length_a   1.000
_cell.length_b   1.000
_cell.length_c   1.000
_cell.angle_alpha   90.00
_cell.angle_beta   90.00
_cell.angle_gamma   90.00
#
_symmetry.space_group_name_H-M   'P 1'
#
loop_
_entity.id
_entity.type
_entity.pdbx_description
1 polymer ?
#
loop_
_entity_poly.entity_id
_entity_poly.type
_entity_poly.pdbx_seq_one_letter_code
_entity_poly.pdbx_strand_id
1 'polypeptide(L)'
;MIKINGESGGGQILRTALGLSAITQKPFEITNIRKSRPQPGLKEQHLQGLLAIKKLTDAQVDAKIGTTKLTFKPQTIKEGNLKVKVSTAGSLGLILQVLLIPAIKTNLNISITGGATFAKWAPPIYHYENILLPLLNYKAKINIKKHGFYPKGGAQLEVFSPKTQLKPINLEKGDPIEITGISIASNHLKKKRVAERQANHSKKILSKLNLPIKIKTQYVDSLNPGSGIQLTLKTSTTLYGGDSIGELKKTAEKVAEDACKTLLDGFVSGTVDKHTADMLLPYIALAGGSIIAPEITNHIKTNIQTIEHFLDVKFKIEGNKIYINKQNIN
;
A
#
# COMPACT_ATOMS: atom_id res chain seq x y z
N MET A 1 24.49 -13.74 3.10
CA MET A 1 23.21 -13.43 3.76
C MET A 1 23.16 -11.93 4.04
N ILE A 2 22.09 -11.25 3.65
CA ILE A 2 21.93 -9.80 3.82
C ILE A 2 21.64 -9.48 5.29
N LYS A 3 22.14 -8.35 5.81
CA LYS A 3 21.86 -7.87 7.17
C LYS A 3 21.16 -6.51 7.11
N ILE A 4 20.05 -6.36 7.83
CA ILE A 4 19.21 -5.16 7.81
C ILE A 4 18.97 -4.68 9.24
N ASN A 5 19.13 -3.38 9.49
CA ASN A 5 18.73 -2.76 10.75
C ASN A 5 17.36 -2.08 10.59
N GLY A 6 16.36 -2.55 11.34
CA GLY A 6 14.99 -2.05 11.34
C GLY A 6 14.73 -0.82 12.22
N GLU A 7 15.77 -0.25 12.85
CA GLU A 7 15.64 0.81 13.87
C GLU A 7 14.99 2.10 13.36
N SER A 8 15.53 2.68 12.28
CA SER A 8 14.96 3.86 11.61
C SER A 8 13.67 3.54 10.83
N GLY A 9 13.29 2.26 10.76
CA GLY A 9 12.22 1.72 9.96
C GLY A 9 10.89 1.56 10.68
N GLY A 10 9.81 1.93 9.97
CA GLY A 10 8.51 1.31 10.23
C GLY A 10 8.48 -0.17 9.82
N GLY A 11 7.29 -0.76 9.76
CA GLY A 11 7.13 -2.12 9.24
C GLY A 11 7.43 -2.27 7.74
N GLN A 12 7.71 -1.16 7.05
CA GLN A 12 7.93 -1.11 5.60
C GLN A 12 9.22 -1.82 5.18
N ILE A 13 10.33 -1.60 5.89
CA ILE A 13 11.61 -2.28 5.63
C ILE A 13 11.41 -3.78 5.56
N LEU A 14 10.72 -4.34 6.56
CA LEU A 14 10.43 -5.76 6.61
C LEU A 14 9.60 -6.21 5.39
N ARG A 15 8.58 -5.44 4.98
CA ARG A 15 7.73 -5.81 3.84
C ARG A 15 8.51 -5.82 2.54
N THR A 16 9.31 -4.80 2.28
CA THR A 16 10.18 -4.71 1.10
C THR A 16 11.21 -5.84 1.10
N ALA A 17 11.89 -6.05 2.23
CA ALA A 17 12.91 -7.10 2.37
C ALA A 17 12.32 -8.50 2.13
N LEU A 18 11.13 -8.79 2.67
CA LEU A 18 10.44 -10.06 2.43
C LEU A 18 10.12 -10.26 0.95
N GLY A 19 9.50 -9.27 0.30
CA GLY A 19 9.12 -9.36 -1.11
C GLY A 19 10.33 -9.51 -2.04
N LEU A 20 11.41 -8.75 -1.80
CA LEU A 20 12.62 -8.83 -2.62
C LEU A 20 13.45 -10.07 -2.33
N SER A 21 13.52 -10.53 -1.08
CA SER A 21 14.15 -11.80 -0.72
C SER A 21 13.49 -12.96 -1.48
N ALA A 22 12.16 -12.98 -1.57
CA ALA A 22 11.43 -13.96 -2.35
C ALA A 22 11.83 -13.97 -3.83
N ILE A 23 11.87 -12.80 -4.49
CA ILE A 23 12.25 -12.72 -5.92
C ILE A 23 13.71 -13.08 -6.15
N THR A 24 14.61 -12.57 -5.31
CA THR A 24 16.06 -12.68 -5.50
C THR A 24 16.64 -13.98 -4.95
N GLN A 25 15.85 -14.74 -4.19
CA GLN A 25 16.29 -15.93 -3.46
C GLN A 25 17.44 -15.66 -2.46
N LYS A 26 17.64 -14.40 -2.08
CA LYS A 26 18.69 -13.99 -1.14
C LYS A 26 18.16 -14.02 0.29
N PRO A 27 18.72 -14.85 1.20
CA PRO A 27 18.32 -14.85 2.61
C PRO A 27 18.78 -13.56 3.30
N PHE A 28 18.00 -13.12 4.30
CA PHE A 28 18.35 -11.96 5.11
C PHE A 28 18.07 -12.15 6.61
N GLU A 29 18.84 -11.46 7.44
CA GLU A 29 18.57 -11.24 8.85
C GLU A 29 18.18 -9.77 9.04
N ILE A 30 17.12 -9.54 9.82
CA ILE A 30 16.71 -8.20 10.25
C ILE A 30 16.67 -8.11 11.78
N THR A 31 17.25 -7.04 12.31
CA THR A 31 17.21 -6.69 13.75
C THR A 31 16.39 -5.43 13.99
N ASN A 32 16.08 -5.12 15.25
CA ASN A 32 15.43 -3.86 15.65
C ASN A 32 14.09 -3.59 14.92
N ILE A 33 13.31 -4.62 14.59
CA ILE A 33 12.06 -4.47 13.84
C ILE A 33 11.15 -3.49 14.58
N ARG A 34 10.85 -2.35 13.92
CA ARG A 34 9.96 -1.30 14.44
C ARG A 34 10.39 -0.71 15.79
N LYS A 35 11.69 -0.68 16.10
CA LYS A 35 12.24 -0.22 17.38
C LYS A 35 11.75 1.19 17.77
N SER A 36 11.68 2.12 16.82
CA SER A 36 11.22 3.50 17.06
C SER A 36 9.70 3.69 17.06
N ARG A 37 8.90 2.60 17.11
CA ARG A 37 7.43 2.69 17.20
C ARG A 37 6.99 2.43 18.64
N PRO A 38 5.84 2.99 19.10
CA PRO A 38 5.37 2.80 20.47
C PRO A 38 5.22 1.35 20.92
N GLN A 39 4.96 0.46 19.96
CA GLN A 39 4.99 -0.99 20.16
C GLN A 39 5.96 -1.60 19.14
N PRO A 40 7.20 -1.88 19.56
CA PRO A 40 8.20 -2.54 18.73
C PRO A 40 7.81 -3.97 18.32
N GLY A 41 8.55 -4.52 17.36
CA GLY A 41 8.37 -5.88 16.86
C GLY A 41 7.19 -6.06 15.89
N LEU A 42 6.96 -7.31 15.49
CA LEU A 42 5.88 -7.68 14.58
C LEU A 42 4.50 -7.42 15.21
N LYS A 43 3.69 -6.60 14.55
CA LYS A 43 2.21 -6.60 14.73
C LYS A 43 1.54 -7.64 13.83
N GLU A 44 0.27 -7.90 14.07
CA GLU A 44 -0.56 -8.85 13.33
C GLU A 44 -0.35 -8.79 11.81
N GLN A 45 -0.52 -7.64 11.16
CA GLN A 45 -0.34 -7.50 9.71
C GLN A 45 1.07 -7.87 9.21
N HIS A 46 2.11 -7.67 10.03
CA HIS A 46 3.47 -8.05 9.67
C HIS A 46 3.65 -9.55 9.79
N LEU A 47 3.16 -10.14 10.89
CA LEU A 47 3.22 -11.59 11.10
C LEU A 47 2.44 -12.32 10.00
N GLN A 48 1.22 -11.90 9.70
CA GLN A 48 0.40 -12.55 8.67
C GLN A 48 0.99 -12.36 7.26
N GLY A 49 1.58 -11.20 6.95
CA GLY A 49 2.37 -11.02 5.72
C GLY A 49 3.58 -11.95 5.65
N LEU A 50 4.32 -12.09 6.75
CA LEU A 50 5.48 -12.98 6.89
C LEU A 50 5.08 -14.46 6.72
N LEU A 51 4.02 -14.91 7.38
CA LEU A 51 3.55 -16.29 7.29
C LEU A 51 2.99 -16.61 5.89
N ALA A 52 2.32 -15.63 5.26
CA ALA A 52 1.82 -15.79 3.90
C ALA A 52 2.98 -15.93 2.89
N ILE A 53 4.00 -15.07 2.97
CA ILE A 53 5.16 -15.18 2.08
C ILE A 53 6.04 -16.39 2.42
N LYS A 54 6.14 -16.79 3.70
CA LYS A 54 6.76 -18.06 4.12
C LYS A 54 6.14 -19.23 3.36
N LYS A 55 4.80 -19.30 3.32
CA LYS A 55 4.08 -20.33 2.58
C LYS A 55 4.29 -20.24 1.07
N LEU A 56 4.32 -19.02 0.53
CA LEU A 56 4.54 -18.78 -0.89
C LEU A 56 5.92 -19.26 -1.36
N THR A 57 6.95 -19.11 -0.53
CA THR A 57 8.34 -19.41 -0.93
C THR A 57 8.97 -20.58 -0.17
N ASP A 58 8.16 -21.37 0.54
CA ASP A 58 8.64 -22.45 1.43
C ASP A 58 9.79 -22.02 2.37
N ALA A 59 9.72 -20.79 2.87
CA ALA A 59 10.85 -20.20 3.57
C ALA A 59 11.06 -20.82 4.96
N GLN A 60 12.32 -20.85 5.39
CA GLN A 60 12.66 -21.06 6.80
C GLN A 60 12.63 -19.72 7.53
N VAL A 61 11.70 -19.59 8.47
CA VAL A 61 11.58 -18.46 9.40
C VAL A 61 10.62 -18.85 10.53
N ASP A 62 10.98 -18.47 11.75
CA ASP A 62 10.09 -18.58 12.90
C ASP A 62 9.95 -17.20 13.56
N ALA A 63 8.69 -16.81 13.81
CA ALA A 63 8.38 -15.54 14.41
C ALA A 63 6.99 -15.57 15.05
N LYS A 64 6.78 -14.68 16.01
CA LYS A 64 5.50 -14.44 16.68
C LYS A 64 5.23 -12.94 16.78
N ILE A 65 4.04 -12.57 17.25
CA ILE A 65 3.74 -11.18 17.59
C ILE A 65 4.82 -10.68 18.57
N GLY A 66 5.35 -9.48 18.33
CA GLY A 66 6.41 -8.88 19.14
C GLY A 66 7.83 -9.29 18.76
N THR A 67 8.05 -10.24 17.83
CA THR A 67 9.40 -10.57 17.35
C THR A 67 10.12 -9.31 16.83
N THR A 68 11.32 -9.04 17.36
CA THR A 68 12.15 -7.86 17.03
C THR A 68 13.37 -8.19 16.17
N LYS A 69 13.71 -9.48 16.06
CA LYS A 69 14.79 -10.01 15.22
C LYS A 69 14.31 -11.29 14.54
N LEU A 70 14.58 -11.47 13.25
CA LEU A 70 14.34 -12.72 12.55
C LEU A 70 15.32 -12.93 11.39
N THR A 71 15.45 -14.17 10.97
CA THR A 71 16.16 -14.58 9.76
C THR A 71 15.16 -15.24 8.82
N PHE A 72 15.09 -14.75 7.58
CA PHE A 72 14.21 -15.26 6.54
C PHE A 72 15.06 -15.87 5.42
N LYS A 73 14.85 -17.16 5.16
CA LYS A 73 15.55 -17.90 4.10
C LYS A 73 14.52 -18.42 3.09
N PRO A 74 14.29 -17.73 1.97
CA PRO A 74 13.36 -18.20 0.94
C PRO A 74 13.91 -19.44 0.25
N GLN A 75 12.99 -20.26 -0.26
CA GLN A 75 13.22 -21.25 -1.30
C GLN A 75 12.37 -20.84 -2.52
N THR A 76 11.95 -21.78 -3.34
CA THR A 76 11.24 -21.52 -4.60
C THR A 76 9.88 -20.85 -4.40
N ILE A 77 9.59 -19.81 -5.20
CA ILE A 77 8.26 -19.21 -5.31
C ILE A 77 7.29 -20.21 -5.93
N LYS A 78 6.20 -20.52 -5.23
CA LYS A 78 5.14 -21.43 -5.69
C LYS A 78 4.03 -20.65 -6.41
N GLU A 79 3.32 -21.34 -7.30
CA GLU A 79 2.05 -20.88 -7.88
C GLU A 79 0.87 -21.35 -7.02
N GLY A 80 -0.25 -20.64 -7.05
CA GLY A 80 -1.53 -21.16 -6.55
C GLY A 80 -2.20 -20.33 -5.45
N ASN A 81 -2.78 -21.03 -4.46
CA ASN A 81 -3.75 -20.45 -3.53
C ASN A 81 -3.13 -20.15 -2.15
N LEU A 82 -3.17 -18.88 -1.75
CA LEU A 82 -2.80 -18.43 -0.41
C LEU A 82 -4.05 -18.06 0.39
N LYS A 83 -4.12 -18.57 1.63
CA LYS A 83 -5.15 -18.20 2.59
C LYS A 83 -4.48 -17.50 3.76
N VAL A 84 -4.95 -16.30 4.07
CA VAL A 84 -4.42 -15.47 5.16
C VAL A 84 -5.55 -15.16 6.13
N LYS A 85 -5.31 -15.38 7.43
CA LYS A 85 -6.27 -15.06 8.49
C LYS A 85 -5.67 -14.01 9.40
N VAL A 86 -6.36 -12.89 9.53
CA VAL A 86 -5.93 -11.73 10.32
C VAL A 86 -6.86 -11.58 11.52
N SER A 87 -6.33 -11.74 12.72
CA SER A 87 -7.18 -11.82 13.93
C SER A 87 -7.60 -10.45 14.49
N THR A 88 -7.14 -9.36 13.87
CA THR A 88 -7.38 -7.98 14.31
C THR A 88 -7.79 -7.10 13.14
N ALA A 89 -7.97 -5.80 13.35
CA ALA A 89 -8.09 -4.79 12.29
C ALA A 89 -6.75 -4.40 11.63
N GLY A 90 -5.83 -5.35 11.45
CA GLY A 90 -4.58 -5.13 10.71
C GLY A 90 -4.85 -4.72 9.26
N SER A 91 -3.99 -3.86 8.70
CA SER A 91 -4.16 -3.38 7.32
C SER A 91 -3.97 -4.52 6.32
N LEU A 92 -5.03 -4.80 5.55
CA LEU A 92 -4.95 -5.76 4.44
C LEU A 92 -4.04 -5.26 3.32
N GLY A 93 -4.00 -3.94 3.06
CA GLY A 93 -3.11 -3.35 2.07
C GLY A 93 -1.64 -3.62 2.38
N LEU A 94 -1.24 -3.51 3.65
CA LEU A 94 0.14 -3.79 4.06
C LEU A 94 0.50 -5.28 3.92
N ILE A 95 -0.45 -6.20 4.03
CA ILE A 95 -0.21 -7.62 3.72
C ILE A 95 -0.01 -7.77 2.20
N LEU A 96 -0.84 -7.12 1.39
CA LEU A 96 -0.70 -7.14 -0.07
C LEU A 96 0.62 -6.54 -0.55
N GLN A 97 1.17 -5.52 0.12
CA GLN A 97 2.51 -4.99 -0.24
C GLN A 97 3.61 -6.05 -0.18
N VAL A 98 3.50 -7.02 0.74
CA VAL A 98 4.46 -8.14 0.82
C VAL A 98 4.27 -9.12 -0.33
N LEU A 99 3.01 -9.44 -0.65
CA LEU A 99 2.66 -10.51 -1.58
C LEU A 99 2.69 -10.07 -3.05
N LEU A 100 2.35 -8.82 -3.36
CA LEU A 100 2.29 -8.32 -4.74
C LEU A 100 3.68 -8.20 -5.39
N ILE A 101 4.73 -7.99 -4.60
CA ILE A 101 6.12 -7.95 -5.11
C ILE A 101 6.46 -9.30 -5.76
N PRO A 102 6.51 -10.45 -5.05
CA PRO A 102 6.82 -11.74 -5.67
C PRO A 102 5.73 -12.23 -6.63
N ALA A 103 4.48 -11.78 -6.49
CA ALA A 103 3.39 -12.14 -7.41
C ALA A 103 3.66 -11.75 -8.87
N ILE A 104 4.56 -10.80 -9.16
CA ILE A 104 4.89 -10.51 -10.56
C ILE A 104 5.50 -11.72 -11.29
N LYS A 105 6.10 -12.68 -10.56
CA LYS A 105 6.77 -13.85 -11.12
C LYS A 105 5.90 -15.10 -11.20
N THR A 106 4.69 -15.10 -10.65
CA THR A 106 3.83 -16.29 -10.50
C THR A 106 2.34 -15.94 -10.48
N ASN A 107 1.44 -16.84 -10.83
CA ASN A 107 0.00 -16.59 -10.65
C ASN A 107 -0.42 -16.91 -9.21
N LEU A 108 -1.14 -16.00 -8.56
CA LEU A 108 -1.64 -16.18 -7.19
C LEU A 108 -3.12 -15.86 -7.07
N ASN A 109 -3.82 -16.73 -6.34
CA ASN A 109 -5.11 -16.43 -5.75
C ASN A 109 -4.91 -16.25 -4.24
N ILE A 110 -5.25 -15.09 -3.71
CA ILE A 110 -5.06 -14.75 -2.30
C ILE A 110 -6.43 -14.48 -1.69
N SER A 111 -6.82 -15.33 -0.75
CA SER A 111 -8.01 -15.12 0.10
C SER A 111 -7.56 -14.63 1.47
N ILE A 112 -8.05 -13.46 1.88
CA ILE A 112 -7.76 -12.88 3.19
C ILE A 112 -9.06 -12.70 3.97
N THR A 113 -9.07 -13.20 5.21
CA THR A 113 -10.19 -13.04 6.16
C THR A 113 -9.74 -12.30 7.42
N GLY A 114 -10.62 -11.46 7.96
CA GLY A 114 -10.28 -10.53 9.03
C GLY A 114 -9.55 -9.29 8.52
N GLY A 115 -8.95 -8.50 9.42
CA GLY A 115 -8.27 -7.27 9.00
C GLY A 115 -9.23 -6.12 8.65
N ALA A 116 -8.65 -5.00 8.22
CA ALA A 116 -9.38 -3.81 7.83
C ALA A 116 -9.02 -3.35 6.41
N THR A 117 -10.05 -2.91 5.67
CA THR A 117 -9.90 -2.35 4.31
C THR A 117 -9.48 -0.87 4.34
N PHE A 118 -9.78 -0.19 5.45
CA PHE A 118 -9.30 1.14 5.82
C PHE A 118 -8.65 1.03 7.20
N ALA A 119 -7.35 1.34 7.31
CA ALA A 119 -6.59 1.20 8.54
C ALA A 119 -5.76 2.47 8.81
N LYS A 120 -5.48 2.74 10.09
CA LYS A 120 -4.60 3.85 10.46
C LYS A 120 -3.20 3.66 9.88
N TRP A 121 -2.62 4.76 9.39
CA TRP A 121 -1.24 4.82 8.91
C TRP A 121 -0.92 3.81 7.79
N ALA A 122 -1.92 3.46 6.98
CA ALA A 122 -1.80 2.54 5.87
C ALA A 122 -2.73 2.95 4.73
N PRO A 123 -2.27 2.87 3.46
CA PRO A 123 -3.14 3.09 2.32
C PRO A 123 -4.31 2.10 2.33
N PRO A 124 -5.55 2.55 2.02
CA PRO A 124 -6.70 1.67 1.93
C PRO A 124 -6.59 0.74 0.73
N ILE A 125 -7.38 -0.34 0.71
CA ILE A 125 -7.37 -1.30 -0.40
C ILE A 125 -7.67 -0.64 -1.75
N TYR A 126 -8.54 0.37 -1.78
CA TYR A 126 -8.84 1.13 -2.99
C TYR A 126 -7.64 1.89 -3.57
N HIS A 127 -6.62 2.21 -2.76
CA HIS A 127 -5.38 2.80 -3.27
C HIS A 127 -4.62 1.82 -4.18
N TYR A 128 -4.69 0.53 -3.88
CA TYR A 128 -4.06 -0.50 -4.70
C TYR A 128 -4.83 -0.67 -6.01
N GLU A 129 -6.15 -0.80 -5.92
CA GLU A 129 -7.04 -1.00 -7.07
C GLU A 129 -7.05 0.20 -8.02
N ASN A 130 -7.19 1.42 -7.49
CA ASN A 130 -7.43 2.61 -8.29
C ASN A 130 -6.17 3.37 -8.69
N ILE A 131 -5.01 3.09 -8.07
CA ILE A 131 -3.78 3.88 -8.27
C ILE A 131 -2.57 2.97 -8.52
N LEU A 132 -2.16 2.15 -7.56
CA LEU A 132 -0.93 1.36 -7.69
C LEU A 132 -0.97 0.41 -8.89
N LEU A 133 -2.00 -0.44 -8.97
CA LEU A 133 -2.09 -1.45 -10.03
C LEU A 133 -2.21 -0.81 -11.43
N PRO A 134 -3.03 0.25 -11.64
CA PRO A 134 -3.03 1.00 -12.90
C PRO A 134 -1.67 1.59 -13.27
N LEU A 135 -0.95 2.23 -12.34
CA LEU A 135 0.37 2.82 -12.61
C LEU A 135 1.42 1.76 -12.98
N LEU A 136 1.30 0.56 -12.42
CA LEU A 136 2.15 -0.59 -12.76
C LEU A 136 1.72 -1.29 -14.06
N ASN A 137 0.57 -0.91 -14.65
CA ASN A 137 -0.12 -1.67 -15.69
C ASN A 137 -0.28 -3.15 -15.30
N TYR A 138 -0.55 -3.40 -14.02
CA TYR A 138 -0.62 -4.73 -13.46
C TYR A 138 -2.07 -5.21 -13.38
N LYS A 139 -2.40 -6.25 -14.16
CA LYS A 139 -3.75 -6.84 -14.29
C LYS A 139 -4.25 -7.64 -13.07
N ALA A 140 -3.68 -7.43 -11.88
CA ALA A 140 -4.22 -8.01 -10.66
C ALA A 140 -5.62 -7.44 -10.39
N LYS A 141 -6.52 -8.28 -9.87
CA LYS A 141 -7.90 -7.92 -9.55
C LYS A 141 -8.13 -8.11 -8.06
N ILE A 142 -8.68 -7.09 -7.42
CA ILE A 142 -9.01 -7.09 -6.00
C ILE A 142 -10.53 -7.08 -5.86
N ASN A 143 -11.08 -8.01 -5.09
CA ASN A 143 -12.51 -8.13 -4.84
C ASN A 143 -12.78 -8.08 -3.34
N ILE A 144 -13.32 -6.94 -2.88
CA ILE A 144 -13.71 -6.76 -1.48
C ILE A 144 -15.09 -7.38 -1.28
N LYS A 145 -15.13 -8.56 -0.65
CA LYS A 145 -16.38 -9.25 -0.31
C LYS A 145 -17.05 -8.67 0.93
N LYS A 146 -16.24 -8.23 1.89
CA LYS A 146 -16.70 -7.62 3.14
C LYS A 146 -15.71 -6.59 3.62
N HIS A 147 -16.21 -5.45 4.09
CA HIS A 147 -15.39 -4.42 4.71
C HIS A 147 -15.14 -4.73 6.19
N GLY A 148 -13.96 -4.35 6.65
CA GLY A 148 -13.57 -4.43 8.05
C GLY A 148 -12.97 -3.11 8.51
N PHE A 149 -13.24 -2.74 9.75
CA PHE A 149 -12.83 -1.48 10.34
C PHE A 149 -12.25 -1.70 11.74
N TYR A 150 -11.33 -0.84 12.18
CA TYR A 150 -10.86 -0.86 13.57
C TYR A 150 -12.05 -0.63 14.54
N PRO A 151 -12.12 -1.35 15.68
CA PRO A 151 -11.12 -2.27 16.22
C PRO A 151 -11.24 -3.73 15.78
N LYS A 152 -12.42 -4.20 15.37
CA LYS A 152 -12.66 -5.65 15.20
C LYS A 152 -12.11 -6.19 13.88
N GLY A 153 -12.01 -5.36 12.85
CA GLY A 153 -11.67 -5.80 11.50
C GLY A 153 -12.83 -6.57 10.87
N GLY A 154 -12.59 -7.81 10.44
CA GLY A 154 -13.62 -8.69 9.88
C GLY A 154 -13.85 -8.51 8.38
N ALA A 155 -12.87 -7.97 7.65
CA ALA A 155 -12.91 -7.90 6.20
C ALA A 155 -12.83 -9.29 5.55
N GLN A 156 -13.23 -9.37 4.29
CA GLN A 156 -12.99 -10.51 3.42
C GLN A 156 -12.57 -10.00 2.05
N LEU A 157 -11.41 -10.46 1.58
CA LEU A 157 -10.75 -9.99 0.37
C LEU A 157 -10.33 -11.18 -0.48
N GLU A 158 -10.69 -11.15 -1.76
CA GLU A 158 -10.18 -12.10 -2.75
C GLU A 158 -9.33 -11.34 -3.77
N VAL A 159 -8.10 -11.78 -4.00
CA VAL A 159 -7.18 -11.16 -4.97
C VAL A 159 -6.71 -12.20 -5.96
N PHE A 160 -6.91 -11.92 -7.24
CA PHE A 160 -6.26 -12.65 -8.33
C PHE A 160 -5.08 -11.82 -8.84
N SER A 161 -3.89 -12.39 -8.84
CA SER A 161 -2.66 -11.72 -9.26
C SER A 161 -1.99 -12.59 -10.34
N PRO A 162 -2.11 -12.24 -11.63
CA PRO A 162 -1.47 -13.01 -12.68
C PRO A 162 0.05 -12.74 -12.68
N LYS A 163 0.85 -13.68 -13.19
CA LYS A 163 2.24 -13.39 -13.56
C LYS A 163 2.26 -12.21 -14.54
N THR A 164 3.18 -11.28 -14.35
CA THR A 164 3.28 -10.10 -15.21
C THR A 164 4.72 -9.71 -15.49
N GLN A 165 4.94 -9.11 -16.66
CA GLN A 165 6.20 -8.45 -16.98
C GLN A 165 6.01 -6.94 -16.76
N LEU A 166 6.77 -6.39 -15.82
CA LEU A 166 6.75 -4.96 -15.56
C LEU A 166 7.42 -4.20 -16.71
N LYS A 167 6.88 -3.02 -17.01
CA LYS A 167 7.50 -2.05 -17.92
C LYS A 167 8.12 -0.92 -17.08
N PRO A 168 9.13 -0.21 -17.61
CA PRO A 168 9.67 0.97 -16.94
C PRO A 168 8.58 1.98 -16.62
N ILE A 169 8.63 2.56 -15.41
CA ILE A 169 7.61 3.48 -14.90
C ILE A 169 8.17 4.90 -14.97
N ASN A 170 7.87 5.63 -16.04
CA ASN A 170 8.27 7.03 -16.21
C ASN A 170 7.06 7.92 -16.03
N LEU A 171 6.90 8.50 -14.84
CA LEU A 171 5.79 9.39 -14.53
C LEU A 171 6.24 10.83 -14.60
N GLU A 172 5.50 11.63 -15.34
CA GLU A 172 5.66 13.07 -15.47
C GLU A 172 4.42 13.77 -14.94
N LYS A 173 4.53 15.07 -14.68
CA LYS A 173 3.33 15.87 -14.40
C LYS A 173 2.47 15.91 -15.66
N GLY A 174 1.16 15.84 -15.47
CA GLY A 174 0.20 15.90 -16.55
C GLY A 174 -0.99 16.77 -16.17
N ASP A 175 -1.74 17.18 -17.19
CA ASP A 175 -2.94 17.99 -17.00
C ASP A 175 -4.04 17.18 -16.32
N PRO A 176 -4.71 17.75 -15.32
CA PRO A 176 -5.77 17.05 -14.60
C PRO A 176 -7.00 16.82 -15.49
N ILE A 177 -7.55 15.61 -15.46
CA ILE A 177 -8.65 15.17 -16.33
C ILE A 177 -9.95 15.04 -15.53
N GLU A 178 -9.91 14.25 -14.46
CA GLU A 178 -11.09 13.99 -13.63
C GLU A 178 -10.70 13.57 -12.23
N ILE A 179 -11.66 13.70 -11.31
CA ILE A 179 -11.55 13.19 -9.95
C ILE A 179 -12.62 12.13 -9.75
N THR A 180 -12.19 10.96 -9.32
CA THR A 180 -13.08 9.88 -8.89
C THR A 180 -12.86 9.57 -7.42
N GLY A 181 -13.81 8.88 -6.80
CA GLY A 181 -13.61 8.42 -5.43
C GLY A 181 -14.72 7.53 -4.93
N ILE A 182 -14.46 6.95 -3.77
CA ILE A 182 -15.41 6.13 -3.04
C ILE A 182 -15.41 6.53 -1.56
N SER A 183 -16.59 6.88 -1.07
CA SER A 183 -16.86 7.23 0.31
C SER A 183 -17.70 6.11 0.93
N ILE A 184 -17.12 5.41 1.91
CA ILE A 184 -17.71 4.21 2.50
C ILE A 184 -17.97 4.46 3.97
N ALA A 185 -19.15 4.04 4.43
CA ALA A 185 -19.46 3.97 5.85
C ALA A 185 -20.19 2.67 6.17
N SER A 186 -20.01 2.15 7.39
CA SER A 186 -20.82 1.04 7.88
C SER A 186 -22.29 1.42 8.00
N ASN A 187 -23.21 0.45 7.87
CA ASN A 187 -24.65 0.67 8.06
C ASN A 187 -25.01 1.32 9.42
N HIS A 188 -24.20 1.09 10.48
CA HIS A 188 -24.32 1.78 11.78
C HIS A 188 -24.33 3.32 11.68
N LEU A 189 -23.70 3.87 10.64
CA LEU A 189 -23.51 5.30 10.44
C LEU A 189 -24.48 5.91 9.41
N LYS A 190 -25.37 5.09 8.84
CA LYS A 190 -26.28 5.49 7.76
C LYS A 190 -27.25 6.60 8.16
N LYS A 191 -27.83 6.52 9.36
CA LYS A 191 -28.71 7.58 9.89
C LYS A 191 -28.01 8.94 9.96
N LYS A 192 -26.69 8.96 10.20
CA LYS A 192 -25.87 10.18 10.27
C LYS A 192 -25.35 10.65 8.90
N ARG A 193 -25.72 9.96 7.81
CA ARG A 193 -25.34 10.27 6.42
C ARG A 193 -23.83 10.46 6.23
N VAL A 194 -23.02 9.64 6.93
CA VAL A 194 -21.57 9.82 7.00
C VAL A 194 -20.91 9.70 5.62
N ALA A 195 -21.30 8.71 4.82
CA ALA A 195 -20.72 8.52 3.49
C ALA A 195 -21.05 9.71 2.56
N GLU A 196 -22.29 10.21 2.59
CA GLU A 196 -22.70 11.37 1.80
C GLU A 196 -22.01 12.66 2.26
N ARG A 197 -21.89 12.88 3.57
CA ARG A 197 -21.21 14.07 4.11
C ARG A 197 -19.75 14.12 3.72
N GLN A 198 -19.04 12.98 3.80
CA GLN A 198 -17.68 12.84 3.30
C GLN A 198 -17.61 13.19 1.81
N ALA A 199 -18.44 12.56 0.97
CA ALA A 199 -18.42 12.78 -0.48
C ALA A 199 -18.78 14.22 -0.88
N ASN A 200 -19.82 14.79 -0.28
CA ASN A 200 -20.31 16.13 -0.62
C ASN A 200 -19.32 17.21 -0.17
N HIS A 201 -18.71 17.06 1.00
CA HIS A 201 -17.67 18.00 1.44
C HIS A 201 -16.43 17.92 0.57
N SER A 202 -15.99 16.71 0.18
CA SER A 202 -14.90 16.56 -0.79
C SER A 202 -15.21 17.21 -2.13
N LYS A 203 -16.43 17.02 -2.68
CA LYS A 203 -16.87 17.70 -3.92
C LYS A 203 -16.79 19.22 -3.80
N LYS A 204 -17.24 19.79 -2.68
CA LYS A 204 -17.19 21.25 -2.43
C LYS A 204 -15.76 21.79 -2.38
N ILE A 205 -14.82 21.04 -1.80
CA ILE A 205 -13.41 21.46 -1.74
C ILE A 205 -12.79 21.40 -3.15
N LEU A 206 -13.05 20.31 -3.87
CA LEU A 206 -12.40 20.00 -5.14
C LEU A 206 -13.04 20.70 -6.34
N SER A 207 -14.24 21.27 -6.21
CA SER A 207 -14.91 22.02 -7.28
C SER A 207 -14.07 23.20 -7.78
N LYS A 208 -13.15 23.71 -6.95
CA LYS A 208 -12.18 24.76 -7.33
C LYS A 208 -11.25 24.37 -8.49
N LEU A 209 -11.10 23.08 -8.76
CA LEU A 209 -10.28 22.59 -9.88
C LEU A 209 -11.01 22.63 -11.22
N ASN A 210 -12.33 22.91 -11.25
CA ASN A 210 -13.15 22.93 -12.46
C ASN A 210 -13.06 21.63 -13.30
N LEU A 211 -13.00 20.47 -12.62
CA LEU A 211 -12.94 19.14 -13.23
C LEU A 211 -14.26 18.39 -13.03
N PRO A 212 -14.54 17.36 -13.86
CA PRO A 212 -15.54 16.35 -13.53
C PRO A 212 -15.19 15.64 -12.21
N ILE A 213 -16.13 15.62 -11.26
CA ILE A 213 -15.95 14.97 -9.94
C ILE A 213 -17.03 13.90 -9.72
N LYS A 214 -16.61 12.63 -9.62
CA LYS A 214 -17.48 11.47 -9.40
C LYS A 214 -17.07 10.70 -8.15
N ILE A 215 -17.69 11.03 -7.02
CA ILE A 215 -17.50 10.30 -5.76
C ILE A 215 -18.73 9.45 -5.47
N LYS A 216 -18.55 8.12 -5.46
CA LYS A 216 -19.58 7.15 -5.09
C LYS A 216 -19.73 7.07 -3.58
N THR A 217 -20.95 6.93 -3.09
CA THR A 217 -21.25 6.69 -1.68
C THR A 217 -21.72 5.25 -1.49
N GLN A 218 -21.23 4.57 -0.45
CA GLN A 218 -21.61 3.19 -0.18
C GLN A 218 -21.79 2.95 1.32
N TYR A 219 -22.88 2.27 1.65
CA TYR A 219 -23.11 1.72 3.00
C TYR A 219 -22.91 0.22 2.99
N VAL A 220 -22.21 -0.30 3.99
CA VAL A 220 -21.78 -1.71 4.04
C VAL A 220 -22.03 -2.32 5.42
N ASP A 221 -22.30 -3.63 5.45
CA ASP A 221 -22.32 -4.37 6.71
C ASP A 221 -20.91 -4.61 7.23
N SER A 222 -20.72 -4.45 8.54
CA SER A 222 -19.44 -4.60 9.22
C SER A 222 -19.64 -5.00 10.68
N LEU A 223 -18.58 -5.45 11.36
CA LEU A 223 -18.67 -5.91 12.76
C LEU A 223 -18.77 -4.77 13.79
N ASN A 224 -18.44 -3.55 13.38
CA ASN A 224 -18.49 -2.33 14.18
C ASN A 224 -18.61 -1.09 13.28
N PRO A 225 -18.96 0.09 13.85
CA PRO A 225 -18.96 1.34 13.12
C PRO A 225 -17.58 1.67 12.53
N GLY A 226 -17.56 2.17 11.30
CA GLY A 226 -16.36 2.65 10.63
C GLY A 226 -16.70 3.34 9.31
N SER A 227 -15.81 4.22 8.86
CA SER A 227 -15.93 4.88 7.57
C SER A 227 -14.56 5.25 7.00
N GLY A 228 -14.52 5.62 5.74
CA GLY A 228 -13.32 6.09 5.07
C GLY A 228 -13.64 6.58 3.66
N ILE A 229 -12.80 7.44 3.14
CA ILE A 229 -12.90 7.94 1.76
C ILE A 229 -11.55 7.74 1.08
N GLN A 230 -11.59 7.34 -0.19
CA GLN A 230 -10.45 7.33 -1.09
C GLN A 230 -10.81 8.12 -2.35
N LEU A 231 -9.92 9.02 -2.75
CA LEU A 231 -10.05 9.91 -3.88
C LEU A 231 -8.88 9.67 -4.84
N THR A 232 -9.16 9.65 -6.13
CA THR A 232 -8.17 9.55 -7.20
C THR A 232 -8.31 10.76 -8.11
N LEU A 233 -7.22 11.50 -8.30
CA LEU A 233 -7.10 12.51 -9.36
C LEU A 233 -6.32 11.88 -10.51
N LYS A 234 -6.97 11.83 -11.68
CA LYS A 234 -6.37 11.32 -12.91
C LYS A 234 -5.84 12.48 -13.73
N THR A 235 -4.62 12.34 -14.23
CA THR A 235 -4.05 13.26 -15.23
C THR A 235 -3.81 12.55 -16.55
N SER A 236 -3.30 13.27 -17.54
CA SER A 236 -2.84 12.70 -18.81
C SER A 236 -1.70 11.68 -18.67
N THR A 237 -0.93 11.71 -17.58
CA THR A 237 0.32 10.94 -17.42
C THR A 237 0.39 10.08 -16.16
N THR A 238 -0.39 10.38 -15.12
CA THR A 238 -0.24 9.77 -13.80
C THR A 238 -1.53 9.83 -12.98
N LEU A 239 -1.49 9.26 -11.78
CA LEU A 239 -2.58 9.15 -10.83
C LEU A 239 -2.11 9.60 -9.44
N TYR A 240 -2.97 10.31 -8.74
CA TYR A 240 -2.73 10.76 -7.37
C TYR A 240 -3.81 10.22 -6.44
N GLY A 241 -3.40 9.75 -5.26
CA GLY A 241 -4.29 9.32 -4.20
C GLY A 241 -4.40 10.31 -3.05
N GLY A 242 -5.62 10.47 -2.54
CA GLY A 242 -5.88 11.03 -1.23
C GLY A 242 -6.90 10.20 -0.49
N ASP A 243 -6.61 9.88 0.77
CA ASP A 243 -7.51 9.09 1.59
C ASP A 243 -7.52 9.57 3.04
N SER A 244 -8.58 9.19 3.74
CA SER A 244 -8.70 9.42 5.17
C SER A 244 -9.72 8.47 5.76
N ILE A 245 -9.50 8.08 7.00
CA ILE A 245 -10.38 7.18 7.74
C ILE A 245 -11.24 7.95 8.75
N GLY A 246 -12.44 7.44 9.01
CA GLY A 246 -13.26 7.87 10.13
C GLY A 246 -12.69 7.41 11.47
N GLU A 247 -12.76 8.28 12.46
CA GLU A 247 -12.26 8.03 13.82
C GLU A 247 -13.25 8.59 14.85
N LEU A 248 -13.20 8.07 16.07
CA LEU A 248 -13.94 8.68 17.18
C LEU A 248 -13.53 10.15 17.32
N LYS A 249 -14.52 11.02 17.48
CA LYS A 249 -14.36 12.49 17.58
C LYS A 249 -13.86 13.18 16.29
N LYS A 250 -13.74 12.46 15.17
CA LYS A 250 -13.43 13.04 13.86
C LYS A 250 -14.70 13.15 13.01
N THR A 251 -15.05 14.35 12.57
CA THR A 251 -16.26 14.58 11.76
C THR A 251 -16.09 14.05 10.33
N ALA A 252 -17.22 13.78 9.66
CA ALA A 252 -17.23 13.34 8.26
C ALA A 252 -16.54 14.37 7.33
N GLU A 253 -16.76 15.66 7.61
CA GLU A 253 -16.16 16.79 6.90
C GLU A 253 -14.64 16.82 7.11
N LYS A 254 -14.17 16.60 8.34
CA LYS A 254 -12.72 16.52 8.60
C LYS A 254 -12.07 15.34 7.89
N VAL A 255 -12.75 14.19 7.80
CA VAL A 255 -12.27 13.05 7.00
C VAL A 255 -12.13 13.45 5.53
N ALA A 256 -13.14 14.13 4.97
CA ALA A 256 -13.09 14.63 3.60
C ALA A 256 -11.97 15.66 3.37
N GLU A 257 -11.77 16.60 4.28
CA GLU A 257 -10.70 17.60 4.24
C GLU A 257 -9.31 16.94 4.20
N ASP A 258 -9.06 15.98 5.08
CA ASP A 258 -7.76 15.31 5.15
C ASP A 258 -7.46 14.51 3.87
N ALA A 259 -8.48 13.88 3.28
CA ALA A 259 -8.35 13.16 2.02
C ALA A 259 -8.08 14.13 0.85
N CYS A 260 -8.85 15.22 0.75
CA CYS A 260 -8.63 16.25 -0.27
C CYS A 260 -7.26 16.90 -0.13
N LYS A 261 -6.81 17.20 1.10
CA LYS A 261 -5.49 17.76 1.36
C LYS A 261 -4.39 16.81 0.87
N THR A 262 -4.47 15.53 1.23
CA THR A 262 -3.48 14.53 0.80
C THR A 262 -3.41 14.43 -0.73
N LEU A 263 -4.57 14.45 -1.41
CA LEU A 263 -4.66 14.42 -2.86
C LEU A 263 -3.99 15.65 -3.50
N LEU A 264 -4.36 16.85 -3.02
CA LEU A 264 -3.89 18.12 -3.57
C LEU A 264 -2.40 18.35 -3.30
N ASP A 265 -1.92 18.03 -2.10
CA ASP A 265 -0.49 18.11 -1.76
C ASP A 265 0.34 17.24 -2.73
N GLY A 266 -0.12 16.01 -2.99
CA GLY A 266 0.51 15.12 -3.96
C GLY A 266 0.55 15.72 -5.38
N PHE A 267 -0.60 16.22 -5.84
CA PHE A 267 -0.73 16.83 -7.17
C PHE A 267 0.14 18.07 -7.34
N VAL A 268 0.25 18.91 -6.31
CA VAL A 268 1.06 20.13 -6.35
C VAL A 268 2.55 19.81 -6.33
N SER A 269 2.99 18.87 -5.50
CA SER A 269 4.42 18.71 -5.20
C SER A 269 5.13 17.58 -5.96
N GLY A 270 4.40 16.65 -6.59
CA GLY A 270 5.01 15.48 -7.23
C GLY A 270 4.30 14.99 -8.49
N THR A 271 4.80 13.89 -9.02
CA THR A 271 4.15 13.08 -10.08
C THR A 271 3.21 12.03 -9.50
N VAL A 272 3.29 11.79 -8.19
CA VAL A 272 2.45 10.85 -7.44
C VAL A 272 2.26 11.37 -6.02
N ASP A 273 1.30 10.83 -5.28
CA ASP A 273 1.15 11.12 -3.84
C ASP A 273 2.24 10.46 -2.98
N LYS A 274 2.32 10.87 -1.70
CA LYS A 274 3.35 10.41 -0.75
C LYS A 274 3.35 8.89 -0.51
N HIS A 275 2.20 8.24 -0.57
CA HIS A 275 2.10 6.80 -0.34
C HIS A 275 2.52 6.04 -1.59
N THR A 276 2.05 6.46 -2.76
CA THR A 276 2.43 5.90 -4.05
C THR A 276 3.92 6.05 -4.32
N ALA A 277 4.53 7.19 -3.95
CA ALA A 277 5.95 7.43 -4.12
C ALA A 277 6.82 6.34 -3.48
N ASP A 278 6.48 5.94 -2.25
CA ASP A 278 7.18 4.87 -1.54
C ASP A 278 6.84 3.47 -2.09
N MET A 279 5.56 3.25 -2.42
CA MET A 279 5.07 1.94 -2.89
C MET A 279 5.60 1.55 -4.27
N LEU A 280 5.93 2.52 -5.14
CA LEU A 280 6.48 2.25 -6.48
C LEU A 280 7.96 1.84 -6.46
N LEU A 281 8.73 2.17 -5.41
CA LEU A 281 10.18 1.98 -5.40
C LEU A 281 10.62 0.53 -5.67
N PRO A 282 10.04 -0.52 -5.04
CA PRO A 282 10.42 -1.90 -5.36
C PRO A 282 10.18 -2.26 -6.83
N TYR A 283 9.14 -1.69 -7.46
CA TYR A 283 8.79 -1.96 -8.85
C TYR A 283 9.68 -1.17 -9.83
N ILE A 284 10.02 0.08 -9.50
CA ILE A 284 11.01 0.88 -10.25
C ILE A 284 12.37 0.19 -10.23
N ALA A 285 12.77 -0.43 -9.12
CA ALA A 285 14.01 -1.20 -9.06
C ALA A 285 14.00 -2.45 -9.93
N LEU A 286 12.84 -3.08 -10.10
CA LEU A 286 12.68 -4.29 -10.91
C LEU A 286 12.49 -4.00 -12.40
N ALA A 287 12.04 -2.81 -12.78
CA ALA A 287 11.65 -2.49 -14.16
C ALA A 287 12.35 -1.26 -14.76
N GLY A 288 13.00 -0.44 -13.93
CA GLY A 288 13.50 0.88 -14.28
C GLY A 288 12.40 1.95 -14.23
N GLY A 289 12.81 3.21 -14.38
CA GLY A 289 11.90 4.34 -14.48
C GLY A 289 12.27 5.52 -13.58
N SER A 290 11.37 6.50 -13.53
CA SER A 290 11.51 7.71 -12.72
C SER A 290 10.17 8.23 -12.22
N ILE A 291 10.19 8.77 -10.99
CA ILE A 291 9.09 9.52 -10.39
C ILE A 291 9.62 10.79 -9.72
N ILE A 292 8.76 11.76 -9.50
CA ILE A 292 8.98 12.88 -8.57
C ILE A 292 8.09 12.67 -7.35
N ALA A 293 8.69 12.47 -6.18
CA ALA A 293 7.97 12.38 -4.92
C ALA A 293 7.56 13.78 -4.43
N PRO A 294 6.47 13.93 -3.66
CA PRO A 294 6.14 15.22 -3.03
C PRO A 294 7.25 15.74 -2.10
N GLU A 295 7.92 14.81 -1.41
CA GLU A 295 9.05 15.06 -0.52
C GLU A 295 9.89 13.78 -0.37
N ILE A 296 11.21 13.90 -0.15
CA ILE A 296 12.08 12.77 0.15
C ILE A 296 12.03 12.44 1.65
N THR A 297 11.09 11.56 2.01
CA THR A 297 10.90 11.11 3.39
C THR A 297 11.97 10.12 3.86
N ASN A 298 12.11 9.95 5.17
CA ASN A 298 12.91 8.84 5.74
C ASN A 298 12.40 7.46 5.29
N HIS A 299 11.08 7.32 5.07
CA HIS A 299 10.49 6.09 4.53
C HIS A 299 11.05 5.76 3.14
N ILE A 300 11.12 6.75 2.24
CA ILE A 300 11.72 6.60 0.90
C ILE A 300 13.20 6.24 1.01
N LYS A 301 13.97 6.99 1.81
CA LYS A 301 15.43 6.77 1.97
C LYS A 301 15.73 5.36 2.44
N THR A 302 15.02 4.87 3.46
CA THR A 302 15.27 3.52 3.99
C THR A 302 14.71 2.43 3.08
N ASN A 303 13.65 2.70 2.31
CA ASN A 303 13.20 1.78 1.26
C ASN A 303 14.29 1.58 0.20
N ILE A 304 14.84 2.68 -0.33
CA ILE A 304 15.93 2.66 -1.32
C ILE A 304 17.09 1.84 -0.80
N GLN A 305 17.59 2.14 0.41
CA GLN A 305 18.67 1.37 1.04
C GLN A 305 18.33 -0.13 1.14
N THR A 306 17.11 -0.45 1.56
CA THR A 306 16.64 -1.85 1.65
C THR A 306 16.67 -2.51 0.28
N ILE A 307 16.17 -1.83 -0.76
CA ILE A 307 16.09 -2.36 -2.12
C ILE A 307 17.48 -2.65 -2.68
N GLU A 308 18.42 -1.72 -2.52
CA GLU A 308 19.80 -1.85 -2.99
C GLU A 308 20.60 -2.95 -2.27
N HIS A 309 20.14 -3.45 -1.12
CA HIS A 309 20.73 -4.64 -0.51
C HIS A 309 20.36 -5.95 -1.24
N PHE A 310 19.21 -5.99 -1.92
CA PHE A 310 18.73 -7.19 -2.60
C PHE A 310 19.03 -7.17 -4.10
N LEU A 311 18.97 -6.00 -4.74
CA LEU A 311 19.10 -5.82 -6.18
C LEU A 311 20.40 -5.06 -6.50
N ASP A 312 21.05 -5.44 -7.61
CA ASP A 312 22.23 -4.75 -8.11
C ASP A 312 21.85 -3.48 -8.88
N VAL A 313 21.16 -2.58 -8.18
CA VAL A 313 20.68 -1.30 -8.72
C VAL A 313 21.15 -0.16 -7.83
N LYS A 314 21.20 1.03 -8.40
CA LYS A 314 21.47 2.28 -7.69
C LYS A 314 20.42 3.30 -8.02
N PHE A 315 19.66 3.73 -7.00
CA PHE A 315 18.75 4.86 -7.13
C PHE A 315 19.55 6.15 -7.15
N LYS A 316 19.16 7.04 -8.06
CA LYS A 316 19.62 8.43 -8.07
C LYS A 316 18.50 9.33 -7.58
N ILE A 317 18.87 10.32 -6.77
CA ILE A 317 17.96 11.34 -6.26
C ILE A 317 18.49 12.71 -6.68
N GLU A 318 17.69 13.45 -7.44
CA GLU A 318 17.97 14.82 -7.87
C GLU A 318 16.80 15.71 -7.46
N GLY A 319 17.00 16.51 -6.41
CA GLY A 319 15.90 17.17 -5.72
C GLY A 319 14.89 16.14 -5.21
N ASN A 320 13.66 16.19 -5.71
CA ASN A 320 12.60 15.24 -5.41
C ASN A 320 12.43 14.12 -6.46
N LYS A 321 13.21 14.14 -7.55
CA LYS A 321 13.18 13.13 -8.59
C LYS A 321 13.98 11.90 -8.15
N ILE A 322 13.36 10.73 -8.24
CA ILE A 322 13.95 9.42 -7.91
C ILE A 322 13.92 8.57 -9.18
N TYR A 323 15.07 8.01 -9.57
CA TYR A 323 15.14 7.24 -10.82
C TYR A 323 16.23 6.15 -10.82
N ILE A 324 16.08 5.17 -11.72
CA ILE A 324 17.08 4.15 -12.04
C ILE A 324 17.31 4.13 -13.56
N ASN A 325 18.57 4.20 -13.97
CA ASN A 325 18.96 4.07 -15.37
C ASN A 325 18.88 2.60 -15.82
N LYS A 326 18.30 2.36 -17.00
CA LYS A 326 18.05 1.02 -17.57
C LYS A 326 19.30 0.13 -17.67
N GLN A 327 20.50 0.72 -17.70
CA GLN A 327 21.78 0.00 -17.76
C GLN A 327 22.14 -0.77 -16.47
N ASN A 328 21.41 -0.58 -15.37
CA ASN A 328 21.67 -1.25 -14.08
C ASN A 328 20.78 -2.46 -13.82
N ILE A 329 20.05 -2.98 -14.81
CA ILE A 329 19.14 -4.12 -14.63
C ILE A 329 19.59 -5.24 -15.57
N ASN A 330 20.58 -6.02 -15.12
CA ASN A 330 20.99 -7.28 -15.73
C ASN A 330 20.19 -8.44 -15.13
#